data_AF-A0A7S3MYW5-F1
#
_entry.id   AF-A0A7S3MYW5-F1
#
_cell.length_a   1.000
_cell.length_b   1.000
_cell.length_c   1.000
_cell.angle_alpha   90.00
_cell.angle_beta   90.00
_cell.angle_gamma   90.00
#
_symmetry.space_group_name_H-M   'P 1'
#
loop_
_entity.id
_entity.type
_entity.pdbx_description
1 polymer ?
#
loop_
_entity_poly.entity_id
_entity_poly.type
_entity_poly.pdbx_seq_one_letter_code
_entity_poly.pdbx_strand_id
1 'polypeptide(L)'
;MFQIPGLPSQKSIFALLVERFLKAEALAEGKESGLPSRMKCKLMIMTSQDTHDETVSFFQANSFFGGCSENFYFFKQPVLPALDTYGKIIMKSPHELSLAPNGNGGVLDAIRLSPEVQQALEQVDFVQICGVDNVLNRLLDPLMVGYCSRNNLQ
;
A
#
# COMPACT_ATOMS: atom_id res chain seq x y z
N MET A 1 -3.61 -3.20 -14.32
CA MET A 1 -2.85 -3.75 -13.16
C MET A 1 -1.90 -4.92 -13.55
N PHE A 2 -0.66 -4.94 -13.06
CA PHE A 2 0.40 -5.88 -13.49
C PHE A 2 0.18 -7.34 -13.05
N GLN A 3 0.28 -8.27 -14.00
CA GLN A 3 0.30 -9.72 -13.80
C GLN A 3 1.70 -10.27 -14.07
N ILE A 4 2.12 -11.29 -13.32
CA ILE A 4 3.42 -11.92 -13.54
C ILE A 4 3.28 -13.02 -14.59
N PRO A 5 3.94 -12.89 -15.76
CA PRO A 5 3.89 -13.91 -16.79
C PRO A 5 4.37 -15.27 -16.27
N GLY A 6 3.68 -16.33 -16.63
CA GLY A 6 4.07 -17.71 -16.30
C GLY A 6 3.58 -18.22 -14.93
N LEU A 7 2.90 -17.41 -14.10
CA LEU A 7 2.20 -17.94 -12.93
C LEU A 7 0.93 -18.69 -13.35
N PRO A 8 0.74 -19.96 -12.93
CA PRO A 8 -0.47 -20.73 -13.29
C PRO A 8 -1.78 -20.06 -12.86
N SER A 9 -1.75 -19.30 -11.76
CA SER A 9 -2.92 -18.63 -11.21
C SER A 9 -3.32 -17.36 -11.97
N GLN A 10 -2.43 -16.81 -12.82
CA GLN A 10 -2.62 -15.54 -13.54
C GLN A 10 -2.97 -14.34 -12.64
N LYS A 11 -2.68 -14.44 -11.34
CA LYS A 11 -3.01 -13.39 -10.36
C LYS A 11 -2.14 -12.16 -10.58
N SER A 12 -2.72 -11.00 -10.32
CA SER A 12 -1.96 -9.75 -10.23
C SER A 12 -1.07 -9.75 -8.99
N ILE A 13 -0.06 -8.88 -8.97
CA ILE A 13 0.76 -8.67 -7.77
C ILE A 13 -0.11 -8.29 -6.57
N PHE A 14 -1.08 -7.39 -6.75
CA PHE A 14 -2.00 -7.02 -5.68
C PHE A 14 -2.81 -8.20 -5.16
N ALA A 15 -3.33 -9.07 -6.03
CA ALA A 15 -4.06 -10.25 -5.58
C ALA A 15 -3.17 -11.16 -4.72
N LEU A 16 -1.91 -11.40 -5.13
CA LEU A 16 -0.97 -12.22 -4.36
C LEU A 16 -0.63 -11.60 -3.00
N LEU A 17 -0.40 -10.28 -2.96
CA LEU A 17 -0.08 -9.58 -1.72
C LEU A 17 -1.27 -9.54 -0.76
N VAL A 18 -2.48 -9.20 -1.26
CA VAL A 18 -3.69 -9.15 -0.43
C VAL A 18 -4.05 -10.54 0.09
N GLU A 19 -3.93 -11.60 -0.72
CA GLU A 19 -4.16 -12.96 -0.23
C GLU A 19 -3.21 -13.36 0.90
N ARG A 20 -1.93 -12.93 0.85
CA ARG A 20 -0.99 -13.14 1.96
C ARG A 20 -1.38 -12.36 3.21
N PHE A 21 -1.79 -11.10 3.05
CA PHE A 21 -2.30 -10.29 4.14
C PHE A 21 -3.51 -10.96 4.82
N LEU A 22 -4.50 -11.38 4.03
CA LEU A 22 -5.68 -12.10 4.52
C LEU A 22 -5.32 -13.43 5.18
N LYS A 23 -4.33 -14.16 4.63
CA LYS A 23 -3.85 -15.40 5.20
C LYS A 23 -3.17 -15.18 6.56
N ALA A 24 -2.38 -14.12 6.71
CA ALA A 24 -1.74 -13.78 7.98
C ALA A 24 -2.80 -13.45 9.05
N GLU A 25 -3.82 -12.67 8.71
CA GLU A 25 -4.96 -12.38 9.59
C GLU A 25 -5.70 -13.67 10.00
N ALA A 26 -5.99 -14.57 9.05
CA ALA A 26 -6.65 -15.84 9.33
C ALA A 26 -5.81 -16.74 10.26
N LEU A 27 -4.49 -16.81 10.03
CA LEU A 27 -3.59 -17.57 10.89
C LEU A 27 -3.53 -17.00 12.31
N ALA A 28 -3.56 -15.67 12.47
CA ALA A 28 -3.63 -15.02 13.78
C ALA A 28 -4.95 -15.31 14.53
N GLU A 29 -6.03 -15.66 13.82
CA GLU A 29 -7.28 -16.17 14.40
C GLU A 29 -7.27 -17.69 14.66
N GLY A 30 -6.17 -18.39 14.36
CA GLY A 30 -6.07 -19.86 14.47
C GLY A 30 -6.73 -20.63 13.32
N LYS A 31 -6.97 -19.99 12.17
CA LYS A 31 -7.55 -20.65 10.98
C LYS A 31 -6.47 -21.10 10.00
N GLU A 32 -6.45 -22.39 9.70
CA GLU A 32 -5.56 -22.97 8.69
C GLU A 32 -6.04 -22.72 7.25
N SER A 33 -7.32 -22.41 7.04
CA SER A 33 -7.89 -22.16 5.72
C SER A 33 -9.04 -21.15 5.77
N GLY A 34 -9.39 -20.60 4.61
CA GLY A 34 -10.45 -19.59 4.48
C GLY A 34 -10.00 -18.17 4.84
N LEU A 35 -10.98 -17.27 4.84
CA LEU A 35 -10.80 -15.86 5.17
C LEU A 35 -10.89 -15.61 6.69
N PRO A 36 -10.23 -14.55 7.20
CA PRO A 36 -10.43 -14.12 8.57
C PRO A 36 -11.90 -13.73 8.79
N SER A 37 -12.41 -13.97 10.00
CA SER A 37 -13.79 -13.58 10.36
C SER A 37 -13.91 -12.10 10.68
N ARG A 38 -12.82 -11.49 11.16
CA ARG A 38 -12.70 -10.05 11.29
C ARG A 38 -11.28 -9.64 10.91
N MET A 39 -11.16 -8.47 10.29
CA MET A 39 -9.86 -7.89 10.01
C MET A 39 -9.46 -6.92 11.12
N LYS A 40 -8.35 -7.19 11.79
CA LYS A 40 -7.75 -6.33 12.81
C LYS A 40 -6.73 -5.38 12.19
N CYS A 41 -5.92 -5.88 11.28
CA CYS A 41 -4.92 -5.05 10.59
C CYS A 41 -5.56 -4.19 9.50
N LYS A 42 -4.85 -3.10 9.14
CA LYS A 42 -5.22 -2.19 8.06
C LYS A 42 -4.23 -2.36 6.91
N LEU A 43 -4.70 -2.30 5.67
CA LEU A 43 -3.84 -2.28 4.48
C LEU A 43 -3.92 -0.90 3.84
N MET A 44 -2.81 -0.16 3.88
CA MET A 44 -2.70 1.19 3.37
C MET A 44 -1.93 1.17 2.05
N ILE A 45 -2.54 1.69 0.99
CA ILE A 45 -2.03 1.64 -0.38
C ILE A 45 -1.80 3.08 -0.85
N MET A 46 -0.53 3.46 -0.88
CA MET A 46 -0.11 4.73 -1.45
C MET A 46 -0.03 4.63 -2.97
N THR A 47 -0.68 5.53 -3.69
CA THR A 47 -0.68 5.57 -5.17
C THR A 47 -0.09 6.89 -5.69
N SER A 48 0.24 6.96 -6.97
CA SER A 48 0.44 8.26 -7.64
C SER A 48 -0.90 8.90 -7.95
N GLN A 49 -0.87 10.14 -8.44
CA GLN A 49 -2.07 10.79 -8.99
C GLN A 49 -2.64 9.99 -10.16
N ASP A 50 -1.77 9.49 -11.05
CA ASP A 50 -2.17 8.80 -12.27
C ASP A 50 -2.73 7.40 -12.03
N THR A 51 -2.28 6.70 -10.98
CA THR A 51 -2.67 5.31 -10.74
C THR A 51 -3.77 5.15 -9.70
N HIS A 52 -4.20 6.22 -9.03
CA HIS A 52 -5.13 6.11 -7.91
C HIS A 52 -6.48 5.51 -8.32
N ASP A 53 -7.14 6.11 -9.30
CA ASP A 53 -8.51 5.76 -9.68
C ASP A 53 -8.56 4.35 -10.29
N GLU A 54 -7.55 3.97 -11.10
CA GLU A 54 -7.41 2.60 -11.61
C GLU A 54 -7.21 1.60 -10.47
N THR A 55 -6.37 1.94 -9.48
CA THR A 55 -6.07 1.05 -8.35
C THR A 55 -7.31 0.83 -7.48
N VAL A 56 -8.02 1.90 -7.11
CA VAL A 56 -9.26 1.82 -6.32
C VAL A 56 -10.31 1.00 -7.07
N SER A 57 -10.52 1.29 -8.36
CA SER A 57 -11.48 0.57 -9.20
C SER A 57 -11.12 -0.91 -9.32
N PHE A 58 -9.84 -1.25 -9.43
CA PHE A 58 -9.38 -2.63 -9.48
C PHE A 58 -9.71 -3.39 -8.19
N PHE A 59 -9.49 -2.80 -7.02
CA PHE A 59 -9.84 -3.42 -5.75
C PHE A 59 -11.35 -3.61 -5.59
N GLN A 60 -12.15 -2.60 -5.96
CA GLN A 60 -13.60 -2.68 -5.92
C GLN A 60 -14.14 -3.77 -6.86
N ALA A 61 -13.65 -3.82 -8.11
CA ALA A 61 -14.05 -4.82 -9.09
C ALA A 61 -13.73 -6.26 -8.64
N ASN A 62 -12.68 -6.43 -7.83
CA ASN A 62 -12.30 -7.72 -7.24
C ASN A 62 -12.87 -7.94 -5.84
N SER A 63 -13.84 -7.13 -5.40
CA SER A 63 -14.47 -7.22 -4.07
C SER A 63 -13.43 -7.28 -2.93
N PHE A 64 -12.38 -6.47 -3.03
CA PHE A 64 -11.25 -6.43 -2.09
C PHE A 64 -10.62 -7.81 -1.81
N PHE A 65 -10.70 -8.71 -2.80
CA PHE A 65 -10.21 -10.10 -2.71
C PHE A 65 -10.82 -10.89 -1.55
N GLY A 66 -12.03 -10.52 -1.12
CA GLY A 66 -12.74 -11.10 0.02
C GLY A 66 -12.44 -10.42 1.37
N GLY A 67 -11.56 -9.42 1.41
CA GLY A 67 -11.33 -8.60 2.60
C GLY A 67 -12.45 -7.59 2.87
N CYS A 68 -12.55 -7.12 4.11
CA CYS A 68 -13.47 -6.04 4.47
C CYS A 68 -12.95 -4.69 3.95
N SER A 69 -13.73 -4.00 3.12
CA SER A 69 -13.33 -2.75 2.48
C SER A 69 -12.93 -1.64 3.47
N GLU A 70 -13.52 -1.63 4.67
CA GLU A 70 -13.24 -0.67 5.75
C GLU A 70 -11.80 -0.76 6.29
N ASN A 71 -11.08 -1.84 5.99
CA ASN A 71 -9.69 -2.03 6.37
C ASN A 71 -8.69 -1.65 5.26
N PHE A 72 -9.17 -1.24 4.07
CA PHE A 72 -8.31 -0.82 2.96
C PHE A 72 -8.35 0.71 2.82
N TYR A 73 -7.19 1.33 2.90
CA TYR A 73 -7.04 2.79 2.80
C TYR A 73 -6.22 3.12 1.57
N PHE A 74 -6.77 3.94 0.67
CA PHE A 74 -6.06 4.41 -0.51
C PHE A 74 -5.77 5.90 -0.34
N PHE A 75 -4.54 6.30 -0.60
CA PHE A 75 -4.13 7.69 -0.46
C PHE A 75 -3.08 8.04 -1.50
N LYS A 76 -3.08 9.30 -1.93
CA LYS A 76 -2.22 9.78 -3.02
C LYS A 76 -0.93 10.36 -2.47
N GLN A 77 0.20 9.97 -3.04
CA GLN A 77 1.46 10.67 -2.79
C GLN A 77 1.45 12.06 -3.45
N PRO A 78 2.05 13.07 -2.82
CA PRO A 78 2.20 14.38 -3.44
C PRO A 78 3.24 14.33 -4.57
N VAL A 79 3.23 15.36 -5.39
CA VAL A 79 4.16 15.54 -6.50
C VAL A 79 4.98 16.80 -6.27
N LEU A 80 6.18 16.83 -6.83
CA LEU A 80 7.08 17.98 -6.83
C LEU A 80 7.36 18.45 -8.26
N PRO A 81 7.59 19.76 -8.47
CA PRO A 81 8.05 20.26 -9.76
C PRO A 81 9.41 19.68 -10.14
N ALA A 82 9.55 19.26 -11.39
CA ALA A 82 10.83 18.88 -11.95
C ALA A 82 11.71 20.13 -12.13
N LEU A 83 13.01 20.00 -11.84
CA LEU A 83 13.99 21.08 -11.98
C LEU A 83 15.00 20.76 -13.08
N ASP A 84 15.42 21.79 -13.81
CA ASP A 84 16.57 21.68 -14.71
C ASP A 84 17.90 21.65 -13.93
N THR A 85 19.02 21.48 -14.64
CA THR A 85 20.35 21.42 -14.03
C THR A 85 20.78 22.72 -13.34
N TYR A 86 20.05 23.81 -13.53
CA TYR A 86 20.26 25.12 -12.90
C TYR A 86 19.26 25.39 -11.77
N GLY A 87 18.41 24.42 -11.42
CA GLY A 87 17.40 24.55 -10.38
C GLY A 87 16.14 25.32 -10.79
N LYS A 88 15.91 25.55 -12.09
CA LYS A 88 14.68 26.20 -12.59
C LYS A 88 13.58 25.17 -12.81
N ILE A 89 12.34 25.55 -12.53
CA ILE A 89 11.18 24.70 -12.76
C ILE A 89 11.01 24.43 -14.25
N ILE A 90 10.84 23.16 -14.61
CA ILE A 90 10.56 22.71 -15.96
C ILE A 90 9.06 22.82 -16.24
N MET A 91 8.70 23.49 -17.34
CA MET A 91 7.33 23.55 -17.85
C MET A 91 7.05 22.35 -18.75
N LYS A 92 5.91 21.69 -18.58
CA LYS A 92 5.41 20.65 -19.49
C LYS A 92 4.74 21.27 -20.72
N SER A 93 4.04 22.39 -20.51
CA SER A 93 3.45 23.23 -21.57
C SER A 93 3.45 24.70 -21.10
N PRO A 94 3.12 25.69 -21.95
CA PRO A 94 3.10 27.11 -21.54
C PRO A 94 2.25 27.44 -20.31
N HIS A 95 1.30 26.57 -19.94
CA HIS A 95 0.38 26.77 -18.82
C HIS A 95 0.41 25.61 -17.80
N GLU A 96 1.35 24.66 -17.91
CA GLU A 96 1.40 23.46 -17.07
C GLU A 96 2.83 23.15 -16.62
N LEU A 97 3.01 22.92 -15.31
CA LEU A 97 4.29 22.49 -14.74
C LEU A 97 4.59 21.02 -15.08
N SER A 98 5.86 20.69 -15.27
CA SER A 98 6.31 19.29 -15.24
C SER A 98 6.40 18.83 -13.79
N LEU A 99 5.58 17.84 -13.41
CA LEU A 99 5.48 17.30 -12.06
C LEU A 99 5.96 15.85 -12.03
N ALA A 100 6.62 15.46 -10.95
CA ALA A 100 7.05 14.09 -10.71
C ALA A 100 6.69 13.65 -9.28
N PRO A 101 6.49 12.34 -9.04
CA PRO A 101 6.41 11.79 -7.68
C PRO A 101 7.58 12.24 -6.81
N ASN A 102 7.32 12.57 -5.54
CA ASN A 102 8.36 12.99 -4.59
C ASN A 102 9.18 11.84 -3.98
N GLY A 103 9.12 10.65 -4.58
CA GLY A 103 9.79 9.44 -4.09
C GLY A 103 9.05 8.74 -2.96
N ASN A 104 9.56 7.57 -2.56
CA ASN A 104 8.94 6.74 -1.51
C ASN A 104 8.97 7.40 -0.11
N GLY A 105 9.96 8.25 0.17
CA GLY A 105 10.00 9.07 1.39
C GLY A 105 8.82 10.03 1.51
N GLY A 106 8.14 10.32 0.40
CA GLY A 106 6.88 11.07 0.36
C GLY A 106 5.71 10.43 1.10
N VAL A 107 5.86 9.19 1.57
CA VAL A 107 4.86 8.51 2.40
C VAL A 107 4.49 9.30 3.65
N LEU A 108 5.46 9.98 4.29
CA LEU A 108 5.19 10.78 5.49
C LEU A 108 4.32 12.01 5.16
N ASP A 109 4.61 12.69 4.06
CA ASP A 109 3.78 13.81 3.59
C ASP A 109 2.39 13.32 3.16
N ALA A 110 2.32 12.18 2.46
CA ALA A 110 1.08 11.58 2.01
C ALA A 110 0.17 11.20 3.18
N ILE A 111 0.74 10.62 4.25
CA ILE A 111 0.03 10.35 5.51
C ILE A 111 -0.43 11.68 6.15
N ARG A 112 0.46 12.69 6.25
CA ARG A 112 0.12 14.00 6.84
C ARG A 112 -1.05 14.69 6.12
N LEU A 113 -1.20 14.45 4.82
CA LEU A 113 -2.27 15.02 4.00
C LEU A 113 -3.55 14.18 3.97
N SER A 114 -3.57 13.01 4.62
CA SER A 114 -4.68 12.05 4.59
C SER A 114 -5.20 11.77 6.01
N PRO A 115 -6.19 12.54 6.51
CA PRO A 115 -6.70 12.41 7.88
C PRO A 115 -7.19 11.01 8.23
N GLU A 116 -7.85 10.31 7.29
CA GLU A 116 -8.38 8.96 7.49
C GLU A 116 -7.24 7.95 7.68
N VAL A 117 -6.11 8.15 7.00
CA VAL A 117 -4.92 7.32 7.15
C VAL A 117 -4.25 7.58 8.50
N GLN A 118 -4.17 8.84 8.93
CA GLN A 118 -3.66 9.17 10.27
C GLN A 118 -4.49 8.51 11.37
N GLN A 119 -5.82 8.63 11.30
CA GLN A 119 -6.71 8.00 12.26
C GLN A 119 -6.59 6.47 12.26
N ALA A 120 -6.33 5.86 11.10
CA ALA A 120 -6.08 4.43 11.01
C ALA A 120 -4.71 4.03 11.60
N LEU A 121 -3.68 4.88 11.46
CA LEU A 121 -2.37 4.67 12.05
C LEU A 121 -2.40 4.78 13.58
N GLU A 122 -3.23 5.65 14.15
CA GLU A 122 -3.43 5.76 15.60
C GLU A 122 -4.02 4.50 16.25
N GLN A 123 -4.60 3.59 15.44
CA GLN A 123 -5.19 2.34 15.90
C GLN A 123 -4.20 1.15 15.88
N VAL A 124 -2.94 1.37 15.48
CA VAL A 124 -1.94 0.31 15.35
C VAL A 124 -0.62 0.69 16.02
N ASP A 125 0.06 -0.30 16.60
CA ASP A 125 1.36 -0.09 17.27
C ASP A 125 2.56 -0.21 16.31
N PHE A 126 2.37 -0.85 15.16
CA PHE A 126 3.44 -1.14 14.20
C PHE A 126 2.96 -0.90 12.76
N VAL A 127 3.86 -0.37 11.93
CA VAL A 127 3.63 -0.16 10.51
C VAL A 127 4.72 -0.86 9.71
N GLN A 128 4.32 -1.80 8.85
CA GLN A 128 5.21 -2.40 7.85
C GLN A 128 5.09 -1.63 6.54
N ILE A 129 6.18 -0.97 6.13
CA ILE A 129 6.26 -0.28 4.83
C ILE A 129 7.03 -1.16 3.85
N CYS A 130 6.46 -1.43 2.68
CA CYS A 130 7.11 -2.22 1.64
C CYS A 130 6.72 -1.74 0.24
N GLY A 131 7.63 -1.93 -0.74
CA GLY A 131 7.34 -1.70 -2.16
C GLY A 131 6.41 -2.78 -2.73
N VAL A 132 5.52 -2.39 -3.64
CA VAL A 132 4.58 -3.32 -4.29
C VAL A 132 5.27 -4.30 -5.25
N ASP A 133 6.42 -3.92 -5.82
CA ASP A 133 7.18 -4.67 -6.81
C ASP A 133 7.75 -5.99 -6.31
N ASN A 134 8.05 -6.09 -5.01
CA ASN A 134 8.51 -7.33 -4.41
C ASN A 134 7.34 -8.30 -4.15
N VAL A 135 7.04 -9.14 -5.15
CA VAL A 135 6.05 -10.21 -5.06
C VAL A 135 6.34 -11.23 -3.94
N LEU A 136 7.56 -11.29 -3.39
CA LEU A 136 7.91 -12.18 -2.28
C LEU A 136 7.72 -11.55 -0.90
N ASN A 137 7.23 -10.31 -0.83
CA ASN A 137 6.94 -9.65 0.44
C ASN A 137 6.03 -10.50 1.35
N ARG A 138 6.44 -10.62 2.61
CA ARG A 138 5.67 -11.24 3.68
C ARG A 138 4.94 -10.13 4.42
N LEU A 139 3.72 -9.82 3.96
CA LEU A 139 2.87 -8.86 4.66
C LEU A 139 2.47 -9.44 6.01
N LEU A 140 2.53 -8.60 7.05
CA LEU A 140 2.29 -8.97 8.44
C LEU A 140 3.19 -10.12 8.90
N ASP A 141 4.48 -10.11 8.55
CA ASP A 141 5.43 -11.14 8.98
C ASP A 141 5.52 -11.18 10.52
N PRO A 142 5.04 -12.25 11.18
CA PRO A 142 5.00 -12.31 12.63
C PRO A 142 6.41 -12.37 13.25
N LEU A 143 7.41 -12.85 12.53
CA LEU A 143 8.80 -12.85 13.01
C LEU A 143 9.36 -11.43 13.02
N MET A 144 9.06 -10.64 12.00
CA MET A 144 9.49 -9.24 11.92
C MET A 144 8.82 -8.42 13.03
N VAL A 145 7.50 -8.49 13.16
CA VAL A 145 6.75 -7.77 14.19
C VAL A 145 7.17 -8.23 15.59
N GLY A 146 7.31 -9.54 15.81
CA GLY A 146 7.77 -10.10 17.08
C GLY A 146 9.19 -9.68 17.45
N TYR A 147 10.09 -9.59 16.47
CA TYR A 147 11.43 -9.05 16.67
C TYR A 147 11.40 -7.56 17.04
N CYS A 148 10.64 -6.74 16.32
CA CYS A 148 10.49 -5.32 16.62
C CYS A 148 9.91 -5.10 18.02
N SER A 149 8.83 -5.80 18.36
CA SER A 149 8.20 -5.75 19.68
C SER A 149 9.16 -6.15 20.79
N ARG A 150 9.89 -7.26 20.62
CA ARG A 150 10.86 -7.75 21.63
C ARG A 150 12.02 -6.78 21.87
N ASN A 151 12.43 -6.03 20.84
CA ASN A 151 13.56 -5.12 20.91
C ASN A 151 13.16 -3.65 21.08
N ASN A 152 11.87 -3.35 21.32
CA ASN A 152 11.33 -2.00 21.43
C ASN A 152 11.67 -1.11 20.21
N LEU A 153 11.57 -1.69 19.01
CA LEU A 153 11.67 -0.97 17.74
C LEU A 153 10.27 -0.53 17.31
N GLN A 154 9.78 0.53 17.95
CA GLN A 154 8.50 1.19 17.63
C GLN A 154 8.77 2.52 16.92
#